data_AF-A0A7V5GZ77-F1
#
_entry.id   AF-A0A7V5GZ77-F1
#
_cell.length_a   1.000
_cell.length_b   1.000
_cell.length_c   1.000
_cell.angle_alpha   90.00
_cell.angle_beta   90.00
_cell.angle_gamma   90.00
#
_symmetry.space_group_name_H-M   'P 1'
#
loop_
_entity.id
_entity.type
_entity.pdbx_description
1 polymer ?
#
loop_
_entity_poly.entity_id
_entity_poly.type
_entity_poly.pdbx_seq_one_letter_code
_entity_poly.pdbx_strand_id
1 'polypeptide(L)'
;MFRNIYFILIKKPVLSLFLITFVVNLPAVFFSKGYGMHDDHFGPIEQPWEIINNPKVWESRTTPHAHSIFYPLLHFLLFKLLYQINIKDPQDVMLIVRFLHSLYSTLTIIFIYKILKEFYEEKIAFQTSLVIALLWFMPFLSVRNLIEMVCIPPLAIGYYFLVRKNQKLNDLVLSALFFALAFAFRYQTLFISGTVFLILLFSNKLSDAFKFGL
;
A
#
# COMPACT_ATOMS: atom_id res chain seq x y z
N MET A 1 4.98 34.86 -5.37
CA MET A 1 3.91 34.06 -4.72
C MET A 1 4.31 32.61 -4.48
N PHE A 2 4.73 31.85 -5.51
CA PHE A 2 5.10 30.42 -5.40
C PHE A 2 6.21 30.10 -4.39
N ARG A 3 7.22 30.97 -4.25
CA ARG A 3 8.31 30.78 -3.28
C ARG A 3 7.82 30.74 -1.83
N ASN A 4 6.84 31.58 -1.47
CA ASN A 4 6.29 31.62 -0.11
C ASN A 4 5.42 30.39 0.19
N ILE A 5 4.64 29.92 -0.79
CA ILE A 5 3.83 28.70 -0.67
C ILE A 5 4.75 27.49 -0.44
N TYR A 6 5.82 27.38 -1.22
CA TYR A 6 6.80 26.30 -1.08
C TYR A 6 7.44 26.24 0.32
N PHE A 7 7.81 27.38 0.89
CA PHE A 7 8.34 27.44 2.26
C PHE A 7 7.33 26.98 3.31
N ILE A 8 6.04 27.29 3.13
CA ILE A 8 4.97 26.82 4.03
C ILE A 8 4.82 25.30 3.94
N LEU A 9 4.86 24.73 2.73
CA LEU A 9 4.72 23.29 2.51
C LEU A 9 5.86 22.50 3.14
N ILE A 10 7.10 22.95 2.95
CA ILE A 10 8.28 22.28 3.53
C ILE A 10 8.33 22.38 5.05
N LYS A 11 7.70 23.39 5.67
CA LYS A 11 7.64 23.51 7.13
C LYS A 11 6.87 22.36 7.78
N LYS A 12 5.90 21.77 7.06
CA LYS A 12 5.11 20.61 7.52
C LYS A 12 5.06 19.54 6.41
N PRO A 13 6.21 18.93 6.07
CA PRO A 13 6.39 18.17 4.83
C PRO A 13 5.47 16.96 4.76
N VAL A 14 5.32 16.22 5.86
CA VAL A 14 4.44 15.04 5.93
C VAL A 14 2.97 15.43 5.72
N LEU A 15 2.50 16.50 6.38
CA LEU A 15 1.12 16.97 6.23
C LEU A 15 0.87 17.49 4.81
N SER A 16 1.84 18.22 4.25
CA SER A 16 1.75 18.75 2.90
C SER A 16 1.73 17.64 1.86
N LEU A 17 2.62 16.65 1.95
CA LEU A 17 2.60 15.48 1.07
C LEU A 17 1.28 14.71 1.22
N PHE A 18 0.80 14.52 2.46
CA PHE A 18 -0.50 13.88 2.69
C PHE A 18 -1.62 14.60 1.95
N LEU A 19 -1.76 15.91 2.18
CA LEU A 19 -2.84 16.70 1.59
C LEU A 19 -2.73 16.75 0.06
N ILE A 20 -1.52 16.97 -0.47
CA ILE A 20 -1.31 17.04 -1.92
C ILE A 20 -1.64 15.70 -2.58
N THR A 21 -1.06 14.60 -2.11
CA THR A 21 -1.32 13.27 -2.68
C THR A 21 -2.79 12.91 -2.59
N PHE A 22 -3.42 13.11 -1.43
CA PHE A 22 -4.83 12.81 -1.25
C PHE A 22 -5.72 13.63 -2.20
N VAL A 23 -5.51 14.95 -2.29
CA VAL A 23 -6.27 15.84 -3.16
C VAL A 23 -6.09 15.47 -4.64
N VAL A 24 -4.87 15.13 -5.05
CA VAL A 24 -4.58 14.72 -6.43
C VAL A 24 -5.23 13.37 -6.78
N ASN A 25 -5.42 12.49 -5.79
CA ASN A 25 -6.11 11.23 -5.98
C ASN A 25 -7.64 11.37 -6.00
N LEU A 26 -8.22 12.43 -5.43
CA LEU A 26 -9.69 12.60 -5.36
C LEU A 26 -10.40 12.52 -6.72
N PRO A 27 -9.93 13.17 -7.80
CA PRO A 27 -10.51 12.97 -9.12
C PRO A 27 -10.56 11.50 -9.51
N ALA A 28 -9.49 10.73 -9.28
CA ALA A 28 -9.45 9.31 -9.59
C ALA A 28 -10.48 8.50 -8.76
N VAL A 29 -10.76 8.89 -7.52
CA VAL A 29 -11.79 8.24 -6.68
C VAL A 29 -13.17 8.31 -7.32
N PHE A 30 -13.53 9.43 -7.94
CA PHE A 30 -14.85 9.61 -8.56
C PHE A 30 -14.92 9.11 -10.01
N PHE A 31 -13.84 9.25 -10.78
CA PHE A 31 -13.86 9.00 -12.22
C PHE A 31 -13.30 7.64 -12.65
N SER A 32 -12.54 6.93 -11.79
CA SER A 32 -11.99 5.59 -12.12
C SER A 32 -13.00 4.47 -11.87
N LYS A 33 -14.21 4.61 -12.42
CA LYS A 33 -15.30 3.63 -12.30
C LYS A 33 -15.14 2.50 -13.33
N GLY A 34 -15.78 1.37 -13.04
CA GLY A 34 -15.92 0.26 -13.98
C GLY A 34 -14.72 -0.68 -14.04
N TYR A 35 -14.72 -1.51 -15.08
CA TYR A 35 -13.67 -2.49 -15.37
C TYR A 35 -12.40 -1.79 -15.86
N GLY A 36 -11.24 -2.39 -15.60
CA GLY A 36 -10.04 -1.96 -16.33
C GLY A 36 -8.89 -2.93 -16.33
N MET A 37 -8.78 -3.85 -15.37
CA MET A 37 -7.88 -4.99 -15.48
C MET A 37 -8.55 -6.27 -14.96
N HIS A 38 -8.12 -7.44 -15.43
CA HIS A 38 -8.74 -8.70 -14.99
C HIS A 38 -8.45 -8.97 -13.51
N ASP A 39 -7.20 -8.75 -13.12
CA ASP A 39 -6.67 -8.95 -11.78
C ASP A 39 -7.17 -7.92 -10.75
N ASP A 40 -7.68 -6.76 -11.19
CA ASP A 40 -8.26 -5.73 -10.32
C ASP A 40 -9.78 -5.89 -10.08
N HIS A 41 -10.44 -6.75 -10.86
CA HIS A 41 -11.89 -6.96 -10.81
C HIS A 41 -12.25 -8.35 -10.25
N PHE A 42 -11.86 -9.41 -10.94
CA PHE A 42 -12.39 -10.76 -10.69
C PHE A 42 -11.93 -11.33 -9.34
N GLY A 43 -10.64 -11.22 -9.03
CA GLY A 43 -10.10 -11.73 -7.76
C GLY A 43 -10.46 -10.84 -6.56
N PRO A 44 -10.11 -9.55 -6.56
CA PRO A 44 -10.26 -8.72 -5.38
C PRO A 44 -11.70 -8.30 -5.05
N ILE A 45 -12.59 -8.22 -6.04
CA ILE A 45 -13.93 -7.63 -5.87
C ILE A 45 -15.04 -8.65 -6.10
N GLU A 46 -15.04 -9.31 -7.26
CA GLU A 46 -16.12 -10.24 -7.63
C GLU A 46 -16.15 -11.45 -6.72
N GLN A 47 -15.00 -12.09 -6.46
CA GLN A 47 -14.95 -13.24 -5.57
C GLN A 47 -15.52 -12.94 -4.16
N PRO A 48 -15.11 -11.88 -3.44
CA PRO A 48 -15.73 -11.52 -2.17
C PRO A 48 -17.25 -11.31 -2.26
N TRP A 49 -17.72 -10.68 -3.33
CA TRP A 49 -19.14 -10.48 -3.58
C TRP A 49 -19.88 -11.81 -3.79
N GLU A 50 -19.33 -12.73 -4.58
CA GLU A 50 -19.89 -14.06 -4.80
C GLU A 50 -19.96 -14.87 -3.51
N ILE A 51 -18.89 -14.86 -2.70
CA ILE A 51 -18.84 -15.60 -1.43
C ILE A 51 -19.91 -15.08 -0.46
N ILE A 52 -20.16 -13.77 -0.41
CA ILE A 52 -21.22 -13.19 0.43
C ILE A 52 -22.61 -13.67 0.00
N ASN A 53 -22.87 -13.74 -1.32
CA ASN A 53 -24.18 -14.11 -1.85
C ASN A 53 -24.39 -15.63 -1.95
N ASN A 54 -23.32 -16.40 -2.07
CA ASN A 54 -23.35 -17.85 -2.15
C ASN A 54 -22.06 -18.45 -1.55
N PRO A 55 -22.03 -18.69 -0.22
CA PRO A 55 -20.85 -19.25 0.46
C PRO A 55 -20.37 -20.60 -0.11
N LYS A 56 -21.27 -21.37 -0.74
CA LYS A 56 -20.93 -22.65 -1.38
C LYS A 56 -19.88 -22.51 -2.46
N VAL A 57 -19.78 -21.36 -3.12
CA VAL A 57 -18.74 -21.09 -4.13
C VAL A 57 -17.35 -21.26 -3.53
N TRP A 58 -17.17 -20.92 -2.25
CA TRP A 58 -15.91 -21.13 -1.55
C TRP A 58 -15.79 -22.53 -0.95
N GLU A 59 -16.85 -23.02 -0.32
CA GLU A 59 -16.84 -24.30 0.41
C GLU A 59 -16.70 -25.53 -0.51
N SER A 60 -17.21 -25.43 -1.75
CA SER A 60 -17.21 -26.55 -2.71
C SER A 60 -16.02 -26.53 -3.67
N ARG A 61 -15.01 -25.67 -3.45
CA ARG A 61 -13.83 -25.59 -4.33
C ARG A 61 -13.03 -26.88 -4.26
N THR A 62 -12.76 -27.44 -5.44
CA THR A 62 -11.91 -28.63 -5.60
C THR A 62 -10.47 -28.28 -5.95
N THR A 63 -10.19 -27.02 -6.30
CA THR A 63 -8.85 -26.52 -6.65
C THR A 63 -8.36 -25.48 -5.65
N PRO A 64 -7.04 -25.44 -5.37
CA PRO A 64 -6.46 -24.42 -4.50
C PRO A 64 -6.62 -23.02 -5.11
N HIS A 65 -6.59 -21.99 -4.28
CA HIS A 65 -6.61 -20.61 -4.77
C HIS A 65 -5.22 -20.24 -5.33
N ALA A 66 -5.15 -19.74 -6.57
CA ALA A 66 -3.87 -19.46 -7.24
C ALA A 66 -3.17 -18.19 -6.72
N HIS A 67 -3.91 -17.30 -6.06
CA HIS A 67 -3.40 -16.02 -5.54
C HIS A 67 -3.56 -15.93 -4.03
N SER A 68 -2.91 -14.95 -3.41
CA SER A 68 -3.17 -14.68 -1.99
C SER A 68 -4.62 -14.28 -1.78
N ILE A 69 -5.26 -14.91 -0.79
CA ILE A 69 -6.63 -14.58 -0.37
C ILE A 69 -6.68 -13.36 0.56
N PHE A 70 -5.52 -12.88 1.02
CA PHE A 70 -5.48 -11.87 2.07
C PHE A 70 -6.20 -10.58 1.65
N TYR A 71 -6.00 -10.14 0.41
CA TYR A 71 -6.64 -8.93 -0.10
C TYR A 71 -8.15 -9.10 -0.41
N PRO A 72 -8.59 -10.17 -1.12
CA PRO A 72 -10.01 -10.50 -1.22
C PRO A 72 -10.71 -10.61 0.14
N LEU A 73 -10.05 -11.17 1.16
CA LEU A 73 -10.59 -11.27 2.52
C LEU A 73 -10.87 -9.89 3.13
N LEU A 74 -9.97 -8.91 2.95
CA LEU A 74 -10.22 -7.55 3.43
C LEU A 74 -11.45 -6.92 2.76
N HIS A 75 -11.62 -7.11 1.46
CA HIS A 75 -12.82 -6.68 0.76
C HIS A 75 -14.08 -7.41 1.22
N PHE A 76 -14.01 -8.72 1.44
CA PHE A 76 -15.12 -9.50 1.99
C PHE A 76 -15.59 -8.94 3.33
N LEU A 77 -14.66 -8.63 4.24
CA LEU A 77 -14.98 -8.03 5.52
C LEU A 77 -15.58 -6.62 5.36
N LEU A 78 -15.01 -5.80 4.48
CA LEU A 78 -15.55 -4.46 4.18
C LEU A 78 -16.96 -4.53 3.61
N PHE A 79 -17.21 -5.37 2.60
CA PHE A 79 -18.51 -5.50 1.96
C PHE A 79 -19.56 -6.00 2.95
N LYS A 80 -19.20 -6.97 3.80
CA LYS A 80 -20.08 -7.45 4.87
C LYS A 80 -20.48 -6.33 5.83
N LEU A 81 -19.54 -5.46 6.23
CA LEU A 81 -19.81 -4.30 7.08
C LEU A 81 -20.71 -3.27 6.37
N LEU A 82 -20.43 -2.95 5.10
CA LEU A 82 -21.23 -2.01 4.31
C LEU A 82 -22.66 -2.53 4.08
N TYR A 83 -22.82 -3.83 3.86
CA TYR A 83 -24.12 -4.45 3.62
C TYR A 83 -24.99 -4.47 4.87
N GLN A 84 -24.38 -4.55 6.07
CA GLN A 84 -25.08 -4.43 7.36
C GLN A 84 -25.71 -3.05 7.54
N ILE A 85 -25.11 -1.99 6.99
CA ILE A 85 -25.65 -0.62 7.03
C ILE A 85 -26.40 -0.23 5.74
N ASN A 86 -26.85 -1.23 4.96
CA ASN A 86 -27.62 -1.08 3.72
C ASN A 86 -26.90 -0.37 2.56
N ILE A 87 -25.57 -0.23 2.59
CA ILE A 87 -24.79 0.23 1.43
C ILE A 87 -24.49 -0.99 0.55
N LYS A 88 -25.37 -1.27 -0.41
CA LYS A 88 -25.29 -2.46 -1.27
C LYS A 88 -25.08 -2.15 -2.75
N ASP A 89 -25.30 -0.91 -3.16
CA ASP A 89 -25.07 -0.49 -4.54
C ASP A 89 -23.58 -0.66 -4.90
N PRO A 90 -23.25 -1.37 -5.99
CA PRO A 90 -21.85 -1.60 -6.37
C PRO A 90 -21.05 -0.32 -6.60
N GLN A 91 -21.66 0.76 -7.08
CA GLN A 91 -20.96 2.02 -7.31
C GLN A 91 -20.59 2.70 -6.00
N ASP A 92 -21.50 2.68 -5.01
CA ASP A 92 -21.26 3.25 -3.68
C ASP A 92 -20.19 2.45 -2.92
N VAL A 93 -20.28 1.12 -2.95
CA VAL A 93 -19.27 0.24 -2.35
C VAL A 93 -17.89 0.51 -2.95
N MET A 94 -17.81 0.57 -4.28
CA MET A 94 -16.53 0.81 -4.96
C MET A 94 -16.02 2.24 -4.80
N LEU A 95 -16.90 3.22 -4.60
CA LEU A 95 -16.50 4.58 -4.25
C LEU A 95 -15.77 4.59 -2.89
N ILE A 96 -16.30 3.87 -1.91
CA ILE A 96 -15.68 3.72 -0.59
C ILE A 96 -14.33 3.00 -0.72
N VAL A 97 -14.25 1.92 -1.49
CA VAL A 97 -12.98 1.20 -1.74
C VAL A 97 -11.92 2.13 -2.34
N ARG A 98 -12.24 2.86 -3.42
CA ARG A 98 -11.31 3.81 -4.05
C ARG A 98 -10.88 4.93 -3.11
N PHE A 99 -11.80 5.42 -2.28
CA PHE A 99 -11.50 6.42 -1.27
C PHE A 99 -10.51 5.90 -0.21
N LEU A 100 -10.73 4.69 0.29
CA LEU A 100 -9.82 4.02 1.23
C LEU A 100 -8.44 3.78 0.59
N HIS A 101 -8.39 3.37 -0.66
CA HIS A 101 -7.12 3.23 -1.40
C HIS A 101 -6.40 4.56 -1.59
N SER A 102 -7.11 5.67 -1.83
CA SER A 102 -6.50 7.00 -1.89
C SER A 102 -5.82 7.38 -0.57
N LEU A 103 -6.46 7.10 0.56
CA LEU A 103 -5.86 7.31 1.88
C LEU A 103 -4.66 6.37 2.11
N TYR A 104 -4.81 5.11 1.74
CA TYR A 104 -3.78 4.09 1.94
C TYR A 104 -2.54 4.33 1.08
N SER A 105 -2.71 4.72 -0.19
CA SER A 105 -1.59 5.02 -1.10
C SER A 105 -0.81 6.26 -0.69
N THR A 106 -1.43 7.16 0.07
CA THR A 106 -0.75 8.32 0.65
C THR A 106 0.36 7.91 1.63
N LEU A 107 0.23 6.75 2.29
CA LEU A 107 1.29 6.18 3.14
C LEU A 107 2.56 5.91 2.33
N THR A 108 2.45 5.42 1.10
CA THR A 108 3.60 5.20 0.22
C THR A 108 4.44 6.48 0.09
N ILE A 109 3.79 7.61 -0.23
CA ILE A 109 4.48 8.88 -0.42
C ILE A 109 5.12 9.39 0.88
N ILE A 110 4.40 9.27 2.00
CA ILE A 110 4.93 9.67 3.31
C ILE A 110 6.17 8.87 3.68
N PHE A 111 6.15 7.55 3.47
CA PHE A 111 7.27 6.69 3.83
C PHE A 111 8.43 6.79 2.84
N ILE A 112 8.19 7.03 1.56
CA ILE A 112 9.23 7.41 0.60
C ILE A 112 9.94 8.70 1.06
N TYR A 113 9.19 9.73 1.44
CA TYR A 113 9.78 10.96 1.98
C TYR A 113 10.62 10.69 3.23
N LYS A 114 10.11 9.88 4.17
CA LYS A 114 10.84 9.52 5.39
C LYS A 114 12.13 8.76 5.09
N ILE A 115 12.11 7.81 4.15
CA ILE A 115 13.32 7.11 3.70
C ILE A 115 14.33 8.11 3.12
N LEU A 116 13.90 8.96 2.19
CA LEU A 116 14.78 9.94 1.56
C LEU A 116 15.38 10.91 2.57
N LYS A 117 14.63 11.26 3.63
CA LYS A 117 15.08 12.15 4.68
C LYS A 117 16.20 11.57 5.55
N GLU A 118 16.36 10.24 5.57
CA GLU A 118 17.50 9.59 6.22
C GLU A 118 18.80 9.83 5.43
N PHE A 119 18.73 10.02 4.11
CA PHE A 119 19.92 10.14 3.25
C PHE A 119 20.19 11.56 2.74
N TYR A 120 19.15 12.39 2.59
CA TYR A 120 19.22 13.68 1.92
C TYR A 120 18.65 14.82 2.77
N GLU A 121 18.93 16.05 2.32
CA GLU A 121 18.35 17.26 2.91
C GLU A 121 16.83 17.31 2.74
N GLU A 122 16.18 18.09 3.62
CA GLU A 122 14.73 18.29 3.68
C GLU A 122 14.14 18.61 2.30
N LYS A 123 14.81 19.54 1.62
CA LYS A 123 14.39 20.10 0.35
C LYS A 123 14.33 19.04 -0.74
N ILE A 124 15.39 18.23 -0.85
CA ILE A 124 15.55 17.19 -1.86
C ILE A 124 14.54 16.07 -1.59
N ALA A 125 14.45 15.60 -0.34
CA ALA A 125 13.51 14.55 0.04
C ALA A 125 12.05 14.93 -0.26
N PHE A 126 11.66 16.17 0.04
CA PHE A 126 10.32 16.68 -0.25
C PHE A 126 10.06 16.79 -1.75
N GLN A 127 10.98 17.38 -2.51
CA GLN A 127 10.82 17.55 -3.97
C GLN A 127 10.70 16.21 -4.70
N THR A 128 11.56 15.25 -4.40
CA THR A 128 11.52 13.91 -5.02
C THR A 128 10.21 13.19 -4.68
N SER A 129 9.75 13.27 -3.42
CA SER A 129 8.49 12.65 -3.02
C SER A 129 7.28 13.31 -3.68
N LEU A 130 7.34 14.63 -3.88
CA LEU A 130 6.31 15.38 -4.60
C LEU A 130 6.25 14.97 -6.08
N VAL A 131 7.40 14.78 -6.73
CA VAL A 131 7.45 14.29 -8.12
C VAL A 131 6.81 12.91 -8.24
N ILE A 132 7.09 11.99 -7.30
CA ILE A 132 6.50 10.65 -7.28
C ILE A 132 4.98 10.72 -7.04
N ALA A 133 4.53 11.59 -6.12
CA ALA A 133 3.11 11.80 -5.84
C ALA A 133 2.33 12.37 -7.02
N LEU A 134 2.96 13.22 -7.84
CA LEU A 134 2.34 13.91 -8.97
C LEU A 134 2.56 13.19 -10.31
N LEU A 135 3.12 11.98 -10.29
CA LEU A 135 3.33 11.20 -11.50
C LEU A 135 1.97 10.88 -12.14
N TRP A 136 1.78 11.29 -13.40
CA TRP A 136 0.46 11.44 -14.03
C TRP A 136 -0.47 10.21 -13.97
N PHE A 137 0.05 8.99 -14.01
CA PHE A 137 -0.74 7.76 -13.96
C PHE A 137 -0.92 7.18 -12.55
N MET A 138 -0.12 7.63 -11.58
CA MET A 138 -0.15 7.10 -10.22
C MET A 138 -1.49 7.35 -9.51
N PRO A 139 -2.13 8.52 -9.62
CA PRO A 139 -3.43 8.75 -9.00
C PRO A 139 -4.47 7.73 -9.44
N PHE A 140 -4.51 7.44 -10.74
CA PHE A 140 -5.39 6.43 -11.32
C PHE A 140 -5.08 5.03 -10.80
N LEU A 141 -3.83 4.56 -10.88
CA LEU A 141 -3.49 3.21 -10.42
C LEU A 141 -3.68 3.05 -8.91
N SER A 142 -3.40 4.09 -8.14
CA SER A 142 -3.38 4.04 -6.68
C SER A 142 -4.74 3.81 -6.03
N VAL A 143 -5.84 4.13 -6.73
CA VAL A 143 -7.20 3.93 -6.21
C VAL A 143 -7.81 2.59 -6.66
N ARG A 144 -7.19 1.92 -7.64
CA ARG A 144 -7.65 0.64 -8.18
C ARG A 144 -7.24 -0.53 -7.30
N ASN A 145 -7.85 -1.68 -7.53
CA ASN A 145 -7.68 -2.86 -6.68
C ASN A 145 -6.51 -3.74 -7.14
N LEU A 146 -5.46 -3.13 -7.68
CA LEU A 146 -4.27 -3.85 -8.09
C LEU A 146 -3.46 -4.21 -6.85
N ILE A 147 -3.21 -5.51 -6.67
CA ILE A 147 -2.49 -6.01 -5.50
C ILE A 147 -1.04 -5.50 -5.47
N GLU A 148 -0.48 -5.20 -6.65
CA GLU A 148 0.79 -4.51 -6.85
C GLU A 148 0.82 -3.16 -6.16
N MET A 149 -0.29 -2.42 -6.16
CA MET A 149 -0.36 -1.10 -5.53
C MET A 149 -0.57 -1.23 -4.02
N VAL A 150 -1.33 -2.24 -3.60
CA VAL A 150 -1.66 -2.48 -2.18
C VAL A 150 -0.46 -3.00 -1.38
N CYS A 151 0.48 -3.70 -2.01
CA CYS A 151 1.70 -4.15 -1.33
C CYS A 151 2.77 -3.06 -1.18
N ILE A 152 2.67 -1.91 -1.87
CA ILE A 152 3.70 -0.87 -1.83
C ILE A 152 3.77 -0.15 -0.47
N PRO A 153 2.65 0.30 0.15
CA PRO A 153 2.71 0.93 1.47
C PRO A 153 3.46 0.10 2.53
N PRO A 154 3.17 -1.21 2.74
CA PRO A 154 3.90 -1.99 3.72
C PRO A 154 5.36 -2.17 3.32
N LEU A 155 5.70 -2.29 2.03
CA LEU A 155 7.11 -2.28 1.60
C LEU A 155 7.82 -0.98 1.97
N ALA A 156 7.21 0.18 1.68
CA ALA A 156 7.78 1.48 2.01
C ALA A 156 7.98 1.66 3.52
N ILE A 157 7.02 1.19 4.33
CA ILE A 157 7.14 1.21 5.79
C ILE A 157 8.26 0.28 6.26
N GLY A 158 8.33 -0.94 5.72
CA GLY A 158 9.37 -1.92 6.03
C GLY A 158 10.76 -1.39 5.73
N TYR A 159 10.95 -0.78 4.55
CA TYR A 159 12.19 -0.13 4.17
C TYR A 159 12.56 1.04 5.09
N TYR A 160 11.59 1.87 5.49
CA TYR A 160 11.87 2.98 6.41
C TYR A 160 12.47 2.49 7.74
N PHE A 161 11.86 1.47 8.36
CA PHE A 161 12.40 0.91 9.61
C PHE A 161 13.76 0.22 9.41
N LEU A 162 14.00 -0.34 8.22
CA LEU A 162 15.28 -0.95 7.86
C LEU A 162 16.41 0.07 7.66
N VAL A 163 16.13 1.28 7.17
CA VAL A 163 17.20 2.22 6.76
C VAL A 163 17.36 3.42 7.67
N ARG A 164 16.43 3.64 8.61
CA ARG A 164 16.50 4.81 9.51
C ARG A 164 17.78 4.82 10.34
N LYS A 165 18.42 5.98 10.48
CA LYS A 165 19.74 6.11 11.14
C LYS A 165 19.74 5.65 12.60
N ASN A 166 18.71 6.02 13.35
CA ASN A 166 18.58 5.68 14.76
C ASN A 166 17.75 4.40 14.93
N GLN A 167 18.33 3.27 14.51
CA GLN A 167 17.69 1.97 14.68
C GLN A 167 17.55 1.60 16.16
N LYS A 168 16.32 1.33 16.56
CA LYS A 168 15.93 0.69 17.81
C LYS A 168 15.88 -0.81 17.57
N LEU A 169 15.99 -1.59 18.65
CA LEU A 169 15.91 -3.05 18.60
C LEU A 169 14.65 -3.56 17.90
N ASN A 170 13.51 -2.89 18.11
CA ASN A 170 12.21 -3.29 17.57
C ASN A 170 12.04 -2.95 16.08
N ASP A 171 12.93 -2.16 15.48
CA ASP A 171 12.75 -1.73 14.09
C ASP A 171 12.99 -2.83 13.09
N LEU A 172 13.94 -3.72 13.38
CA LEU A 172 14.19 -4.88 12.53
C LEU A 172 12.98 -5.80 12.52
N VAL A 173 12.39 -6.05 13.70
CA VAL A 173 11.16 -6.84 13.85
C VAL A 173 10.00 -6.15 13.13
N LEU A 174 9.85 -4.84 13.30
CA LEU A 174 8.80 -4.08 12.63
C LEU A 174 8.98 -4.06 11.11
N SER A 175 10.23 -3.93 10.65
CA SER A 175 10.58 -4.03 9.24
C SER A 175 10.19 -5.39 8.69
N ALA A 176 10.60 -6.48 9.35
CA ALA A 176 10.25 -7.85 8.99
C ALA A 176 8.73 -8.05 8.92
N LEU A 177 7.99 -7.57 9.93
CA LEU A 177 6.53 -7.64 9.97
C LEU A 177 5.89 -6.96 8.76
N PHE A 178 6.37 -5.77 8.37
CA PHE A 178 5.85 -5.06 7.21
C PHE A 178 6.25 -5.71 5.87
N PHE A 179 7.45 -6.28 5.76
CA PHE A 179 7.82 -7.09 4.59
C PHE A 179 6.97 -8.38 4.49
N ALA A 180 6.70 -9.03 5.63
CA ALA A 180 5.80 -10.18 5.70
C ALA A 180 4.36 -9.81 5.33
N LEU A 181 3.88 -8.64 5.77
CA LEU A 181 2.57 -8.12 5.37
C LEU A 181 2.51 -7.83 3.86
N ALA A 182 3.57 -7.27 3.28
CA ALA A 182 3.65 -7.10 1.83
C ALA A 182 3.63 -8.45 1.08
N PHE A 183 4.33 -9.46 1.60
CA PHE A 183 4.31 -10.81 1.08
C PHE A 183 2.92 -11.46 1.19
N ALA A 184 2.20 -11.21 2.28
CA ALA A 184 0.82 -11.65 2.45
C ALA A 184 -0.10 -11.06 1.39
N PHE A 185 0.15 -9.84 0.91
CA PHE A 185 -0.53 -9.33 -0.29
C PHE A 185 -0.03 -10.03 -1.55
N ARG A 186 1.27 -10.00 -1.80
CA ARG A 186 1.84 -10.46 -3.07
C ARG A 186 3.08 -11.31 -2.84
N TYR A 187 3.00 -12.60 -3.17
CA TYR A 187 4.12 -13.54 -2.96
C TYR A 187 5.41 -13.15 -3.69
N GLN A 188 5.31 -12.45 -4.82
CA GLN A 188 6.46 -11.95 -5.57
C GLN A 188 7.31 -10.94 -4.79
N THR A 189 6.79 -10.32 -3.72
CA THR A 189 7.63 -9.46 -2.86
C THR A 189 8.63 -10.25 -2.04
N LEU A 190 8.57 -11.60 -2.04
CA LEU A 190 9.60 -12.47 -1.48
C LEU A 190 10.98 -12.18 -2.08
N PHE A 191 11.06 -11.83 -3.37
CA PHE A 191 12.34 -11.46 -3.98
C PHE A 191 12.93 -10.21 -3.33
N ILE A 192 12.09 -9.27 -2.92
CA ILE A 192 12.52 -8.03 -2.26
C ILE A 192 13.01 -8.34 -0.84
N SER A 193 12.19 -9.01 -0.01
CA SER A 193 12.57 -9.35 1.36
C SER A 193 13.73 -10.35 1.43
N GLY A 194 13.78 -11.32 0.52
CA GLY A 194 14.89 -12.26 0.36
C GLY A 194 16.19 -11.56 -0.01
N THR A 195 16.15 -10.55 -0.89
CA THR A 195 17.34 -9.74 -1.21
C THR A 195 17.83 -8.97 0.02
N VAL A 196 16.92 -8.37 0.80
CA VAL A 196 17.27 -7.69 2.06
C VAL A 196 17.94 -8.65 3.04
N PHE A 197 17.38 -9.86 3.22
CA PHE A 197 17.95 -10.88 4.07
C PHE A 197 19.37 -11.28 3.62
N LEU A 198 19.58 -11.51 2.32
CA LEU A 198 20.90 -11.84 1.76
C LEU A 198 21.90 -10.70 1.98
N ILE A 199 21.49 -9.43 1.79
CA ILE A 199 22.35 -8.27 2.05
C ILE A 199 22.79 -8.25 3.52
N LEU A 200 21.89 -8.48 4.47
CA LEU A 200 22.21 -8.51 5.90
C LEU A 200 23.16 -9.68 6.23
N LEU A 201 22.93 -10.84 5.63
CA LEU A 201 23.78 -12.01 5.77
C LEU A 201 25.20 -11.75 5.29
N PHE A 202 25.37 -11.22 4.06
CA PHE A 202 26.68 -10.92 3.48
C PHE A 202 27.37 -9.71 4.11
N SER A 203 26.64 -8.85 4.81
CA SER A 203 27.20 -7.71 5.56
C SER A 203 27.75 -8.11 6.93
N ASN A 204 27.92 -9.40 7.22
CA ASN A 204 28.32 -9.95 8.52
C ASN A 204 27.37 -9.58 9.69
N LYS A 205 26.12 -9.21 9.40
CA LYS A 205 25.09 -8.90 10.40
C LYS A 205 24.19 -10.11 10.64
N LEU A 206 24.79 -11.24 11.00
CA LEU A 206 24.09 -12.53 11.17
C LEU A 206 22.93 -12.44 12.17
N SER A 207 23.12 -11.79 13.32
CA SER A 207 22.06 -11.61 14.32
C SER A 207 20.86 -10.86 13.77
N ASP A 208 21.11 -9.85 12.92
CA ASP A 208 20.06 -8.99 12.39
C ASP A 208 19.35 -9.67 11.22
N ALA A 209 20.09 -10.46 10.42
CA ALA A 209 19.49 -11.32 9.40
C ALA A 209 18.52 -12.33 10.01
N PHE A 210 18.90 -13.02 11.10
CA PHE A 210 18.00 -13.95 11.78
C PHE A 210 16.81 -13.26 12.44
N LYS A 211 17.00 -12.09 13.08
CA LYS A 211 15.88 -11.30 13.63
C LYS A 211 14.93 -10.78 12.56
N PHE A 212 15.43 -10.54 11.34
CA PHE A 212 14.62 -10.11 10.22
C PHE A 212 13.89 -11.27 9.53
N GLY A 213 14.50 -12.45 9.51
CA GLY A 213 13.93 -13.64 8.88
C GLY A 213 12.94 -14.43 9.75
N LEU A 214 12.87 -14.14 11.05
CA LEU A 214 11.97 -14.78 12.02
C LEU A 214 10.64 -14.01 12.12
#